data_AF-A0A7W0VUU8-F1
#
_entry.id   AF-A0A7W0VUU8-F1
#
_cell.length_a   1.000
_cell.length_b   1.000
_cell.length_c   1.000
_cell.angle_alpha   90.00
_cell.angle_beta   90.00
_cell.angle_gamma   90.00
#
_symmetry.space_group_name_H-M   'P 1'
#
loop_
_entity.id
_entity.type
_entity.pdbx_description
1 polymer ?
#
loop_
_entity_poly.entity_id
_entity_poly.type
_entity_poly.pdbx_seq_one_letter_code
_entity_poly.pdbx_strand_id
1 'polypeptide(L)'
;MAIRWLGCVLIVLFALSASQAGGKKPGKDFYKILVKPNAKWELQREGARKDSKNRIVVETYDVRKVGDADVARIRWTHHTPDGKKEDIGATDSGKPTQVAVTPAGLFLLNAENDDAKVAERLKGKPSRSSPPKAYPGTAKNNGRYLSIDAAGVVCMGFGPTKDSEQECEDTCEGEVCLSETRGVVELSGTYAPSFEIYKAR
;
A
#
# COMPACT_ATOMS: atom_id res chain seq x y z
N MET A 1 48.22 -26.22 -59.17
CA MET A 1 47.10 -26.80 -58.40
C MET A 1 46.76 -25.82 -57.29
N ALA A 2 45.64 -25.10 -57.39
CA ALA A 2 45.21 -24.13 -56.39
C ALA A 2 43.77 -24.47 -55.97
N ILE A 3 43.60 -24.81 -54.70
CA ILE A 3 42.33 -25.21 -54.10
C ILE A 3 41.69 -23.95 -53.51
N ARG A 4 40.53 -23.54 -54.06
CA ARG A 4 39.68 -22.46 -53.52
C ARG A 4 38.77 -23.05 -52.45
N TRP A 5 38.87 -22.55 -51.22
CA TRP A 5 37.92 -22.82 -50.14
C TRP A 5 36.81 -21.75 -50.12
N LEU A 6 35.56 -22.19 -50.23
CA LEU A 6 34.36 -21.39 -49.93
C LEU A 6 34.16 -21.35 -48.41
N GLY A 7 34.14 -20.17 -47.82
CA GLY A 7 33.70 -19.94 -46.44
C GLY A 7 32.22 -19.54 -46.41
N CYS A 8 31.35 -20.42 -45.94
CA CYS A 8 29.97 -20.08 -45.57
C CYS A 8 29.98 -19.43 -44.18
N VAL A 9 29.64 -18.13 -44.11
CA VAL A 9 29.37 -17.43 -42.84
C VAL A 9 27.93 -17.74 -42.43
N LEU A 10 27.77 -18.51 -41.37
CA LEU A 10 26.47 -18.78 -40.75
C LEU A 10 26.16 -17.63 -39.78
N ILE A 11 25.21 -16.75 -40.12
CA ILE A 11 24.71 -15.70 -39.22
C ILE A 11 23.61 -16.33 -38.36
N VAL A 12 23.92 -16.60 -37.09
CA VAL A 12 22.93 -17.00 -36.08
C VAL A 12 22.28 -15.73 -35.52
N LEU A 13 21.07 -15.42 -35.99
CA LEU A 13 20.21 -14.40 -35.41
C LEU A 13 19.63 -14.92 -34.07
N PHE A 14 20.22 -14.51 -32.96
CA PHE A 14 19.63 -14.67 -31.63
C PHE A 14 18.45 -13.70 -31.49
N ALA A 15 17.23 -14.22 -31.65
CA ALA A 15 16.01 -13.51 -31.25
C ALA A 15 15.92 -13.50 -29.71
N LEU A 16 16.33 -12.39 -29.10
CA LEU A 16 16.06 -12.10 -27.68
C LEU A 16 14.56 -11.79 -27.53
N SER A 17 13.77 -12.83 -27.28
CA SER A 17 12.41 -12.67 -26.74
C SER A 17 12.51 -12.16 -25.32
N ALA A 18 12.39 -10.85 -25.12
CA ALA A 18 12.14 -10.26 -23.81
C ALA A 18 10.76 -10.73 -23.33
N SER A 19 10.72 -11.80 -22.53
CA SER A 19 9.52 -12.13 -21.76
C SER A 19 9.21 -10.96 -20.83
N GLN A 20 8.22 -10.13 -21.19
CA GLN A 20 7.51 -9.30 -20.23
C GLN A 20 6.98 -10.22 -19.15
N ALA A 21 7.68 -10.30 -18.02
CA ALA A 21 7.21 -11.00 -16.85
C ALA A 21 5.87 -10.38 -16.46
N GLY A 22 4.77 -11.09 -16.71
CA GLY A 22 3.44 -10.64 -16.33
C GLY A 22 3.41 -10.43 -14.82
N GLY A 23 3.30 -9.17 -14.39
CA GLY A 23 3.29 -8.81 -12.98
C GLY A 23 2.20 -9.57 -12.20
N LYS A 24 2.48 -9.88 -10.93
CA LYS A 24 1.54 -10.60 -10.07
C LYS A 24 0.29 -9.74 -9.85
N LYS A 25 -0.85 -10.19 -10.37
CA LYS A 25 -2.14 -9.49 -10.19
C LYS A 25 -2.71 -9.76 -8.79
N PRO A 26 -3.15 -8.74 -8.03
CA PRO A 26 -3.85 -8.90 -6.76
C PRO A 26 -5.12 -9.77 -6.86
N GLY A 27 -5.32 -10.65 -5.87
CA GLY A 27 -6.52 -11.50 -5.77
C GLY A 27 -7.78 -10.79 -5.24
N LYS A 28 -8.93 -11.48 -5.28
CA LYS A 28 -10.22 -11.02 -4.70
C LYS A 28 -10.22 -10.93 -3.17
N ASP A 29 -9.24 -11.56 -2.53
CA ASP A 29 -9.11 -11.60 -1.07
C ASP A 29 -7.97 -10.71 -0.57
N PHE A 30 -7.41 -9.87 -1.44
CA PHE A 30 -6.21 -9.06 -1.18
C PHE A 30 -6.25 -8.31 0.16
N TYR A 31 -7.40 -7.70 0.49
CA TYR A 31 -7.54 -6.89 1.69
C TYR A 31 -7.82 -7.67 2.98
N LYS A 32 -8.08 -8.99 2.92
CA LYS A 32 -8.37 -9.80 4.12
C LYS A 32 -7.24 -9.79 5.14
N ILE A 33 -6.01 -9.54 4.70
CA ILE A 33 -4.85 -9.42 5.59
C ILE A 33 -5.00 -8.27 6.60
N LEU A 34 -5.73 -7.20 6.25
CA LEU A 34 -5.98 -6.04 7.13
C LEU A 34 -7.00 -6.31 8.23
N VAL A 35 -7.73 -7.42 8.16
CA VAL A 35 -8.76 -7.82 9.14
C VAL A 35 -8.41 -9.15 9.80
N LYS A 36 -7.15 -9.57 9.73
CA LYS A 36 -6.65 -10.74 10.45
C LYS A 36 -6.50 -10.37 11.94
N PRO A 37 -7.13 -11.08 12.90
CA PRO A 37 -7.00 -10.80 14.33
C PRO A 37 -5.54 -10.79 14.79
N ASN A 38 -5.17 -9.79 15.59
CA ASN A 38 -3.84 -9.61 16.16
C ASN A 38 -2.71 -9.62 15.11
N ALA A 39 -3.00 -9.22 13.87
CA ALA A 39 -1.97 -9.03 12.87
C ALA A 39 -1.07 -7.86 13.28
N LYS A 40 0.23 -8.03 13.05
CA LYS A 40 1.29 -7.08 13.38
C LYS A 40 2.26 -6.99 12.22
N TRP A 41 2.55 -5.77 11.80
CA TRP A 41 3.52 -5.45 10.75
C TRP A 41 4.53 -4.47 11.28
N GLU A 42 5.82 -4.76 11.09
CA GLU A 42 6.90 -3.87 11.51
C GLU A 42 7.57 -3.27 10.29
N LEU A 43 7.63 -1.94 10.25
CA LEU A 43 8.25 -1.15 9.20
C LEU A 43 9.48 -0.45 9.77
N GLN A 44 10.64 -0.69 9.18
CA GLN A 44 11.88 -0.03 9.57
C GLN A 44 12.09 1.21 8.70
N ARG A 45 12.62 2.29 9.29
CA ARG A 45 13.02 3.47 8.50
C ARG A 45 14.00 3.05 7.41
N GLU A 46 13.78 3.55 6.20
CA GLU A 46 14.67 3.34 5.07
C GLU A 46 16.07 3.89 5.38
N GLY A 47 17.11 3.14 4.99
CA GLY A 47 18.51 3.49 5.31
C GLY A 47 18.92 3.34 6.78
N ALA A 48 18.01 3.01 7.70
CA ALA A 48 18.37 2.79 9.10
C ALA A 48 19.22 1.51 9.28
N ARG A 49 20.02 1.45 10.34
CA ARG A 49 20.74 0.23 10.71
C ARG A 49 19.78 -0.88 11.12
N LYS A 50 20.19 -2.15 11.01
CA LYS A 50 19.34 -3.31 11.33
C LYS A 50 18.90 -3.34 12.80
N ASP A 51 19.72 -2.82 13.69
CA ASP A 51 19.49 -2.68 15.13
C ASP A 51 18.79 -1.37 15.51
N SER A 52 18.37 -0.57 14.52
CA SER A 52 17.63 0.66 14.75
C SER A 52 16.34 0.40 15.53
N LYS A 53 16.15 1.17 16.59
CA LYS A 53 14.87 1.22 17.32
C LYS A 53 13.81 2.01 16.56
N ASN A 54 14.21 2.86 15.60
CA ASN A 54 13.32 3.69 14.81
C ASN A 54 12.50 2.87 13.82
N ARG A 55 11.27 2.55 14.20
CA ARG A 55 10.35 1.70 13.43
C ARG A 55 8.91 2.06 13.69
N ILE A 56 8.04 1.68 12.77
CA ILE A 56 6.59 1.77 12.94
C ILE A 56 6.05 0.35 13.11
N VAL A 57 5.18 0.18 14.10
CA VAL A 57 4.43 -1.05 14.33
C VAL A 57 2.97 -0.77 13.99
N VAL A 58 2.43 -1.56 13.07
CA VAL A 58 1.04 -1.48 12.63
C VAL A 58 0.31 -2.72 13.12
N GLU A 59 -0.78 -2.52 13.86
CA GLU A 59 -1.47 -3.61 14.56
C GLU A 59 -2.97 -3.54 14.36
N THR A 60 -3.60 -4.69 14.10
CA THR A 60 -5.05 -4.84 14.23
C THR A 60 -5.40 -5.28 15.66
N TYR A 61 -6.29 -4.58 16.36
CA TYR A 61 -6.54 -4.86 17.79
C TYR A 61 -8.01 -5.03 18.18
N ASP A 62 -8.95 -4.79 17.29
CA ASP A 62 -10.40 -4.96 17.50
C ASP A 62 -10.96 -5.45 16.16
N VAL A 63 -11.10 -6.76 16.02
CA VAL A 63 -11.59 -7.43 14.82
C VAL A 63 -12.94 -8.06 15.10
N ARG A 64 -13.94 -7.71 14.31
CA ARG A 64 -15.32 -8.15 14.49
C ARG A 64 -16.10 -8.19 13.17
N LYS A 65 -17.35 -8.68 13.24
CA LYS A 65 -18.30 -8.66 12.13
C LYS A 65 -19.29 -7.51 12.28
N VAL A 66 -19.58 -6.83 11.18
CA VAL A 66 -20.70 -5.90 11.06
C VAL A 66 -21.45 -6.22 9.76
N GLY A 67 -22.60 -6.89 9.88
CA GLY A 67 -23.24 -7.54 8.74
C GLY A 67 -22.29 -8.56 8.09
N ASP A 68 -22.14 -8.49 6.76
CA ASP A 68 -21.25 -9.37 6.00
C ASP A 68 -19.78 -8.90 5.98
N ALA A 69 -19.47 -7.75 6.57
CA ALA A 69 -18.12 -7.20 6.57
C ALA A 69 -17.28 -7.72 7.73
N ASP A 70 -16.01 -8.01 7.46
CA ASP A 70 -14.95 -8.08 8.46
C ASP A 70 -14.45 -6.68 8.75
N VAL A 71 -14.48 -6.26 10.02
CA VAL A 71 -14.10 -4.91 10.46
C VAL A 71 -12.92 -5.03 11.39
N ALA A 72 -11.91 -4.17 11.19
CA ALA A 72 -10.75 -4.09 12.07
C ALA A 72 -10.40 -2.65 12.40
N ARG A 73 -10.04 -2.39 13.66
CA ARG A 73 -9.31 -1.16 14.03
C ARG A 73 -7.81 -1.38 13.91
N ILE A 74 -7.13 -0.36 13.39
CA ILE A 74 -5.70 -0.36 13.12
C ILE A 74 -5.05 0.69 14.02
N ARG A 75 -4.01 0.29 14.75
CA ARG A 75 -3.14 1.17 15.52
C ARG A 75 -1.82 1.34 14.80
N TRP A 76 -1.31 2.56 14.78
CA TRP A 76 -0.01 2.91 14.22
C TRP A 76 0.89 3.43 15.33
N THR A 77 1.89 2.64 15.73
CA THR A 77 2.80 3.03 16.83
C THR A 77 4.18 3.34 16.27
N HIS A 78 4.64 4.58 16.42
CA HIS A 78 6.03 4.94 16.15
C HIS A 78 6.88 4.62 17.37
N HIS A 79 7.89 3.78 17.18
CA HIS A 79 8.97 3.60 18.12
C HIS A 79 10.11 4.53 17.70
N THR A 80 10.36 5.54 18.51
CA THR A 80 11.37 6.56 18.24
C THR A 80 12.80 6.06 18.51
N PRO A 81 13.84 6.73 18.01
CA PRO A 81 15.23 6.39 18.32
C PRO A 81 15.57 6.40 19.82
N ASP A 82 14.96 7.31 20.60
CA ASP A 82 15.14 7.42 22.06
C ASP A 82 14.32 6.37 22.85
N GLY A 83 13.58 5.50 22.16
CA GLY A 83 12.88 4.37 22.76
C GLY A 83 11.47 4.69 23.26
N LYS A 84 10.94 5.87 22.96
CA LYS A 84 9.54 6.21 23.21
C LYS A 84 8.62 5.48 22.24
N LYS A 85 7.34 5.41 22.62
CA LYS A 85 6.26 4.89 21.79
C LYS A 85 5.21 5.96 21.64
N GLU A 86 4.86 6.29 20.41
CA GLU A 86 3.91 7.33 20.08
C GLU A 86 2.81 6.75 19.19
N ASP A 87 1.55 7.02 19.52
CA ASP A 87 0.45 6.71 18.62
C ASP A 87 0.43 7.78 17.52
N ILE A 88 0.68 7.36 16.29
CA ILE A 88 0.71 8.23 15.10
C ILE A 88 -0.54 8.03 14.24
N GLY A 89 -1.53 7.29 14.73
CA GLY A 89 -2.80 6.99 14.07
C GLY A 89 -3.82 8.13 14.16
N ALA A 90 -3.42 9.39 14.27
CA ALA A 90 -4.38 10.50 14.34
C ALA A 90 -5.18 10.61 13.03
N THR A 91 -6.51 10.78 13.16
CA THR A 91 -7.50 10.77 12.07
C THR A 91 -7.28 11.90 11.05
N ASP A 92 -6.65 12.99 11.47
CA ASP A 92 -6.31 14.16 10.65
C ASP A 92 -5.23 13.87 9.60
N SER A 93 -4.37 12.88 9.84
CA SER A 93 -3.30 12.51 8.91
C SER A 93 -3.77 11.73 7.68
N GLY A 94 -5.06 11.40 7.56
CA GLY A 94 -5.62 10.64 6.42
C GLY A 94 -5.28 9.14 6.40
N LYS A 95 -4.43 8.66 7.33
CA LYS A 95 -4.14 7.24 7.51
C LYS A 95 -5.39 6.47 7.96
N PRO A 96 -5.62 5.24 7.48
CA PRO A 96 -6.74 4.44 7.91
C PRO A 96 -6.54 3.94 9.35
N THR A 97 -7.51 4.25 10.22
CA THR A 97 -7.52 3.82 11.63
C THR A 97 -8.59 2.77 11.90
N GLN A 98 -9.54 2.61 10.97
CA GLN A 98 -10.48 1.50 10.92
C GLN A 98 -10.73 1.11 9.47
N VAL A 99 -10.91 -0.18 9.23
CA VAL A 99 -11.21 -0.72 7.91
C VAL A 99 -12.38 -1.68 7.99
N ALA A 100 -13.14 -1.78 6.91
CA ALA A 100 -14.08 -2.86 6.70
C ALA A 100 -13.81 -3.52 5.34
N VAL A 101 -13.79 -4.85 5.30
CA VAL A 101 -13.51 -5.65 4.11
C VAL A 101 -14.75 -6.47 3.77
N THR A 102 -15.20 -6.35 2.53
CA THR A 102 -16.30 -7.14 1.95
C THR A 102 -15.86 -7.77 0.64
N PRO A 103 -16.63 -8.71 0.05
CA PRO A 103 -16.35 -9.20 -1.30
C PRO A 103 -16.30 -8.10 -2.37
N ALA A 104 -16.94 -6.95 -2.14
CA ALA A 104 -16.93 -5.82 -3.06
C ALA A 104 -15.66 -4.97 -2.96
N GLY A 105 -15.01 -4.91 -1.78
CA GLY A 105 -13.87 -4.03 -1.59
C GLY A 105 -13.50 -3.70 -0.15
N LEU A 106 -12.58 -2.75 -0.03
CA LEU A 106 -12.11 -2.15 1.21
C LEU A 106 -12.81 -0.80 1.45
N PHE A 107 -13.32 -0.62 2.64
CA PHE A 107 -13.81 0.66 3.17
C PHE A 107 -12.78 1.21 4.16
N LEU A 108 -12.32 2.43 3.92
CA LEU A 108 -11.48 3.18 4.87
C LEU A 108 -12.41 4.00 5.77
N LEU A 109 -12.27 3.82 7.07
CA LEU A 109 -13.14 4.37 8.10
C LEU A 109 -12.30 5.03 9.21
N ASN A 110 -12.96 5.76 10.11
CA ASN A 110 -12.31 6.34 11.29
C ASN A 110 -12.52 5.43 12.50
N ALA A 111 -11.55 5.36 13.42
CA ALA A 111 -11.61 4.53 14.62
C ALA A 111 -12.83 4.79 15.53
N GLU A 112 -13.40 5.99 15.45
CA GLU A 112 -14.58 6.42 16.21
C GLU A 112 -15.91 5.91 15.62
N ASN A 113 -15.89 5.26 14.45
CA ASN A 113 -17.09 4.67 13.86
C ASN A 113 -17.52 3.43 14.66
N ASP A 114 -18.65 3.57 15.35
CA ASP A 114 -19.41 2.46 15.90
C ASP A 114 -20.05 1.60 14.79
N ASP A 115 -20.63 0.46 15.18
CA ASP A 115 -21.18 -0.51 14.24
C ASP A 115 -22.35 0.03 13.43
N ALA A 116 -23.15 0.96 13.96
CA ALA A 116 -24.23 1.59 13.23
C ALA A 116 -23.68 2.48 12.10
N LYS A 117 -22.66 3.29 12.39
CA LYS A 117 -21.96 4.12 11.39
C LYS A 117 -21.22 3.26 10.37
N VAL A 118 -20.62 2.15 10.79
CA VAL A 118 -20.00 1.18 9.87
C VAL A 118 -21.06 0.60 8.95
N ALA A 119 -22.17 0.08 9.49
CA ALA A 119 -23.26 -0.50 8.70
C ALA A 119 -23.84 0.50 7.70
N GLU A 120 -23.99 1.77 8.08
CA GLU A 120 -24.43 2.83 7.18
C GLU A 120 -23.43 3.04 6.03
N ARG A 121 -22.12 3.07 6.32
CA ARG A 121 -21.10 3.21 5.26
C ARG A 121 -21.04 2.02 4.32
N LEU A 122 -21.33 0.81 4.80
CA LEU A 122 -21.36 -0.40 3.97
C LEU A 122 -22.47 -0.40 2.91
N LYS A 123 -23.50 0.47 3.03
CA LYS A 123 -24.52 0.66 1.99
C LYS A 123 -23.97 1.39 0.75
N GLY A 124 -22.84 2.10 0.91
CA GLY A 124 -22.18 2.84 -0.16
C GLY A 124 -21.22 1.98 -0.99
N LYS A 125 -20.50 2.65 -1.91
CA LYS A 125 -19.40 2.02 -2.65
C LYS A 125 -18.17 1.89 -1.75
N PRO A 126 -17.37 0.82 -1.89
CA PRO A 126 -16.11 0.70 -1.17
C PRO A 126 -15.13 1.79 -1.57
N SER A 127 -14.24 2.16 -0.66
CA SER A 127 -13.15 3.10 -0.91
C SER A 127 -12.18 2.57 -1.97
N ARG A 128 -11.95 1.25 -2.01
CA ARG A 128 -11.15 0.54 -3.02
C ARG A 128 -11.84 -0.75 -3.43
N SER A 129 -11.85 -1.10 -4.71
CA SER A 129 -12.49 -2.33 -5.20
C SER A 129 -11.74 -3.59 -4.78
N SER A 130 -12.45 -4.72 -4.68
CA SER A 130 -11.81 -6.05 -4.69
C SER A 130 -12.12 -6.81 -5.99
N PRO A 131 -11.11 -7.30 -6.74
CA PRO A 131 -9.68 -7.10 -6.50
C PRO A 131 -9.28 -5.62 -6.67
N PRO A 132 -8.14 -5.21 -6.09
CA PRO A 132 -7.58 -3.88 -6.29
C PRO A 132 -7.41 -3.54 -7.77
N LYS A 133 -7.79 -2.32 -8.15
CA LYS A 133 -7.62 -1.79 -9.52
C LYS A 133 -6.90 -0.46 -9.47
N ALA A 134 -5.80 -0.36 -10.21
CA ALA A 134 -5.04 0.87 -10.27
C ALA A 134 -5.85 2.01 -10.90
N TYR A 135 -5.68 3.22 -10.38
CA TYR A 135 -6.22 4.44 -10.95
C TYR A 135 -5.35 5.64 -10.53
N PRO A 136 -5.21 6.65 -11.39
CA PRO A 136 -4.39 7.82 -11.09
C PRO A 136 -5.07 8.79 -10.13
N GLY A 137 -4.27 9.63 -9.48
CA GLY A 137 -4.74 10.84 -8.80
C GLY A 137 -5.24 11.86 -9.82
N THR A 138 -6.38 12.49 -9.53
CA THR A 138 -7.05 13.48 -10.38
C THR A 138 -7.72 14.54 -9.50
N ALA A 139 -8.04 15.71 -10.05
CA ALA A 139 -8.82 16.71 -9.31
C ALA A 139 -10.17 16.14 -8.83
N LYS A 140 -10.83 15.30 -9.63
CA LYS A 140 -12.13 14.67 -9.30
C LYS A 140 -12.07 13.72 -8.12
N ASN A 141 -10.90 13.15 -7.81
CA ASN A 141 -10.71 12.27 -6.66
C ASN A 141 -9.79 12.88 -5.60
N ASN A 142 -9.60 14.21 -5.63
CA ASN A 142 -8.75 14.97 -4.70
C ASN A 142 -7.34 14.36 -4.58
N GLY A 143 -6.73 14.01 -5.72
CA GLY A 143 -5.38 13.43 -5.77
C GLY A 143 -5.27 11.99 -5.25
N ARG A 144 -6.38 11.36 -4.80
CA ARG A 144 -6.34 9.97 -4.35
C ARG A 144 -5.98 9.04 -5.49
N TYR A 145 -5.07 8.10 -5.26
CA TYR A 145 -4.66 7.13 -6.25
C TYR A 145 -4.60 5.71 -5.67
N LEU A 146 -4.46 4.75 -6.58
CA LEU A 146 -4.00 3.40 -6.27
C LEU A 146 -3.06 2.94 -7.38
N SER A 147 -1.87 2.48 -7.02
CA SER A 147 -0.90 1.88 -7.93
C SER A 147 -0.71 0.40 -7.58
N ILE A 148 -0.26 -0.39 -8.55
CA ILE A 148 0.04 -1.82 -8.38
C ILE A 148 1.38 -2.07 -9.06
N ASP A 149 2.38 -2.52 -8.32
CA ASP A 149 3.70 -2.82 -8.87
C ASP A 149 3.78 -4.22 -9.52
N ALA A 150 4.94 -4.56 -10.09
CA ALA A 150 5.15 -5.86 -10.72
C ALA A 150 5.09 -7.05 -9.75
N ALA A 151 5.35 -6.81 -8.45
CA ALA A 151 5.27 -7.82 -7.39
C ALA A 151 3.84 -7.98 -6.83
N GLY A 152 2.88 -7.16 -7.29
CA GLY A 152 1.51 -7.15 -6.81
C GLY A 152 1.34 -6.42 -5.48
N VAL A 153 2.28 -5.55 -5.11
CA VAL A 153 2.13 -4.61 -4.00
C VAL A 153 1.16 -3.52 -4.45
N VAL A 154 0.15 -3.27 -3.62
CA VAL A 154 -0.86 -2.23 -3.84
C VAL A 154 -0.53 -1.05 -2.96
N CYS A 155 -0.17 0.08 -3.58
CA CYS A 155 0.03 1.32 -2.86
C CYS A 155 -1.16 2.25 -3.07
N MET A 156 -1.63 2.84 -1.99
CA MET A 156 -2.74 3.77 -2.03
C MET A 156 -2.42 4.99 -1.19
N GLY A 157 -2.77 6.14 -1.74
CA GLY A 157 -2.42 7.40 -1.13
C GLY A 157 -3.18 8.57 -1.72
N PHE A 158 -2.65 9.74 -1.45
CA PHE A 158 -2.98 10.99 -2.11
C PHE A 158 -1.68 11.70 -2.46
N GLY A 159 -1.72 12.56 -3.46
CA GLY A 159 -0.60 13.39 -3.86
C GLY A 159 -1.06 14.51 -4.78
N PRO A 160 -0.14 15.37 -5.24
CA PRO A 160 -0.48 16.45 -6.15
C PRO A 160 -1.13 15.90 -7.42
N THR A 161 -2.10 16.64 -7.92
CA THR A 161 -2.71 16.39 -9.23
C THR A 161 -1.92 17.14 -10.29
N LYS A 162 -1.97 16.69 -11.55
CA LYS A 162 -1.31 17.41 -12.67
C LYS A 162 -1.69 18.89 -12.75
N ASP A 163 -2.90 19.23 -12.32
CA ASP A 163 -3.43 20.59 -12.34
C ASP A 163 -3.04 21.41 -11.08
N SER A 164 -2.46 20.76 -10.06
CA SER A 164 -2.13 21.34 -8.76
C SER A 164 -0.66 21.12 -8.36
N GLU A 165 0.22 20.76 -9.32
CA GLU A 165 1.66 20.56 -9.08
C GLU A 165 2.35 21.83 -8.55
N GLN A 166 1.75 23.01 -8.71
CA GLN A 166 2.25 24.29 -8.21
C GLN A 166 1.79 24.66 -6.79
N GLU A 167 0.80 23.96 -6.21
CA GLU A 167 0.21 24.35 -4.90
C GLU A 167 0.87 23.67 -3.70
N CYS A 168 1.86 22.82 -3.91
CA CYS A 168 2.54 22.10 -2.84
C CYS A 168 3.95 22.65 -2.63
N GLU A 169 4.10 23.58 -1.69
CA GLU A 169 5.42 24.15 -1.33
C GLU A 169 6.28 23.16 -0.51
N ASP A 170 5.69 22.12 0.11
CA ASP A 170 6.35 21.10 0.97
C ASP A 170 5.91 19.64 0.66
N THR A 171 5.82 18.72 1.63
CA THR A 171 5.31 17.34 1.42
C THR A 171 3.79 17.30 1.52
N CYS A 172 3.10 17.13 0.38
CA CYS A 172 1.62 17.02 0.33
C CYS A 172 1.13 15.67 -0.18
N GLU A 173 1.90 14.62 0.03
CA GLU A 173 1.52 13.25 -0.32
C GLU A 173 1.60 12.34 0.89
N GLY A 174 0.79 11.28 0.90
CA GLY A 174 0.80 10.29 1.95
C GLY A 174 0.39 8.95 1.35
N GLU A 175 1.19 7.92 1.60
CA GLU A 175 1.02 6.61 0.98
C GLU A 175 1.18 5.48 1.99
N VAL A 176 0.38 4.44 1.80
CA VAL A 176 0.55 3.14 2.44
C VAL A 176 0.57 2.06 1.36
N CYS A 177 1.56 1.17 1.41
CA CYS A 177 1.64 0.02 0.53
C CYS A 177 1.32 -1.28 1.26
N LEU A 178 0.60 -2.15 0.56
CA LEU A 178 0.09 -3.41 1.06
C LEU A 178 0.53 -4.56 0.15
N SER A 179 0.75 -5.71 0.76
CA SER A 179 0.93 -6.98 0.08
C SER A 179 -0.12 -7.96 0.59
N GLU A 180 -0.72 -8.75 -0.32
CA GLU A 180 -1.75 -9.74 0.02
C GLU A 180 -1.32 -10.69 1.15
N THR A 181 -0.05 -11.09 1.16
CA THR A 181 0.47 -12.09 2.11
C THR A 181 1.24 -11.46 3.27
N ARG A 182 1.92 -10.33 3.04
CA ARG A 182 2.73 -9.67 4.07
C ARG A 182 1.99 -8.58 4.84
N GLY A 183 0.84 -8.11 4.36
CA GLY A 183 0.08 -6.99 4.94
C GLY A 183 0.75 -5.65 4.66
N VAL A 184 0.91 -4.80 5.66
CA VAL A 184 1.51 -3.47 5.46
C VAL A 184 3.00 -3.61 5.22
N VAL A 185 3.47 -3.07 4.09
CA VAL A 185 4.88 -3.19 3.66
C VAL A 185 5.58 -1.85 3.51
N GLU A 186 4.84 -0.75 3.41
CA GLU A 186 5.42 0.60 3.35
C GLU A 186 4.48 1.65 3.94
N LEU A 187 5.06 2.69 4.53
CA LEU A 187 4.40 3.93 4.93
C LEU A 187 5.34 5.10 4.61
N SER A 188 4.85 6.13 3.93
CA SER A 188 5.67 7.25 3.45
C SER A 188 4.90 8.58 3.39
N GLY A 189 5.63 9.68 3.19
CA GLY A 189 5.08 11.03 3.09
C GLY A 189 4.44 11.50 4.40
N THR A 190 3.42 12.34 4.31
CA THR A 190 2.59 12.85 5.42
C THR A 190 1.96 11.76 6.30
N TYR A 191 1.89 10.51 5.84
CA TYR A 191 1.47 9.40 6.68
C TYR A 191 2.56 8.99 7.67
N ALA A 192 3.83 9.21 7.35
CA ALA A 192 4.96 8.83 8.19
C ALA A 192 5.49 10.01 9.04
N PRO A 193 6.04 9.74 10.23
CA PRO A 193 6.72 10.75 11.04
C PRO A 193 7.86 11.41 10.26
N SER A 194 7.96 12.75 10.37
CA SER A 194 8.98 13.55 9.67
C SER A 194 9.05 13.33 8.16
N PHE A 195 7.95 12.88 7.53
CA PHE A 195 7.85 12.63 6.09
C PHE A 195 8.81 11.55 5.55
N GLU A 196 9.33 10.69 6.43
CA GLU A 196 10.29 9.65 6.05
C GLU A 196 9.62 8.41 5.43
N ILE A 197 10.43 7.51 4.88
CA ILE A 197 9.97 6.24 4.31
C ILE A 197 10.25 5.11 5.30
N TYR A 198 9.22 4.31 5.59
CA TYR A 198 9.31 3.12 6.44
C TYR A 198 8.89 1.88 5.65
N LYS A 199 9.75 0.86 5.57
CA LYS A 199 9.55 -0.36 4.77
C LYS A 199 9.67 -1.63 5.61
N ALA A 200 8.88 -2.64 5.27
CA ALA A 200 9.05 -3.99 5.81
C ALA A 200 10.40 -4.58 5.34
N ARG A 201 11.10 -5.26 6.25
CA ARG A 201 12.37 -5.96 5.97
C ARG A 201 12.18 -7.47 5.90
#